data_AF-A0A3D2VAQ6-F1
#
_entry.id   AF-A0A3D2VAQ6-F1
#
_cell.length_a   1.000
_cell.length_b   1.000
_cell.length_c   1.000
_cell.angle_alpha   90.00
_cell.angle_beta   90.00
_cell.angle_gamma   90.00
#
_symmetry.space_group_name_H-M   'P 1'
#
loop_
_entity.id
_entity.type
_entity.pdbx_description
1 polymer ?
#
loop_
_entity_poly.entity_id
_entity_poly.type
_entity_poly.pdbx_seq_one_letter_code
_entity_poly.pdbx_strand_id
1 'polypeptide(L)'
;MAANNATSAQPLLTADGTPLKTSLQRSLRRSKLRATALVLPPLIFLLSLFIFPIGNLLTRSTDDTLINYQLPLTFAMLNQWDREQLPDEALFEAMFLDLTSLNKYLIKDNFATAVDPDDPAWKVAIPKKGPYREAMIEIAPHWEAASTWQSIYEIAVVASNATGTPKEIKHQQKRAQFNICSTLTPLTNAACSKLYKALNKWDGVSEPDESLFKALFKDLASANKFLLGKSSTRMNYEKPGFKSLIKKSSRKLKKVSEPPYKEAMIKADKRWGDIKFWHALLAMQEPQTTGYYLNAVDRKWDENHDVAMQPEERRVYVMLWWRTFLVSLIVTVGCLILAYPVSHLLATLPLKYSNLLMICVLMPFWTSLLVRIVAWMIMLQQQGVVNDTLVMLGLPDEHRLPMMYNFTGT
;
A
#
# COMPACT_ATOMS: atom_id res chain seq x y z
N MET A 1 26.97 -26.84 71.69
CA MET A 1 27.57 -27.12 70.37
C MET A 1 27.28 -28.58 70.04
N ALA A 2 26.26 -28.87 69.23
CA ALA A 2 26.06 -30.14 68.53
C ALA A 2 25.02 -29.88 67.43
N ALA A 3 25.40 -30.16 66.19
CA ALA A 3 24.81 -29.64 64.97
C ALA A 3 23.63 -30.47 64.45
N ASN A 4 22.81 -29.79 63.64
CA ASN A 4 21.66 -30.27 62.87
C ASN A 4 21.95 -31.55 62.06
N ASN A 5 21.05 -32.53 62.14
CA ASN A 5 20.89 -33.55 61.10
C ASN A 5 19.54 -33.34 60.40
N ALA A 6 19.56 -32.51 59.35
CA ALA A 6 18.50 -32.48 58.36
C ALA A 6 18.58 -33.78 57.54
N THR A 7 17.53 -34.60 57.60
CA THR A 7 17.34 -35.77 56.75
C THR A 7 17.22 -35.32 55.29
N SER A 8 18.32 -35.35 54.56
CA SER A 8 18.34 -35.16 53.11
C SER A 8 17.63 -36.34 52.44
N ALA A 9 16.42 -36.12 51.94
CA ALA A 9 15.70 -37.09 51.12
C ALA A 9 16.59 -37.50 49.92
N GLN A 10 16.99 -38.76 49.87
CA GLN A 10 17.82 -39.27 48.79
C GLN A 10 17.09 -39.10 47.44
N PRO A 11 17.77 -38.61 46.39
CA PRO A 11 17.13 -38.37 45.10
C PRO A 11 16.65 -39.70 44.51
N LEU A 12 15.37 -39.78 44.13
CA LEU A 12 14.83 -40.92 43.40
C LEU A 12 15.64 -41.11 42.10
N LEU A 13 16.31 -42.25 41.98
CA LEU A 13 17.15 -42.61 40.83
C LEU A 13 16.38 -43.50 39.87
N THR A 14 16.66 -43.39 38.57
CA THR A 14 16.22 -44.37 37.57
C THR A 14 17.02 -45.67 37.67
N ALA A 15 16.60 -46.73 36.99
CA ALA A 15 17.30 -48.04 36.98
C ALA A 15 18.81 -47.95 36.64
N ASP A 16 19.20 -46.93 35.88
CA ASP A 16 20.59 -46.66 35.48
C ASP A 16 21.36 -45.73 36.45
N GLY A 17 20.84 -45.46 37.65
CA GLY A 17 21.52 -44.63 38.68
C GLY A 17 21.49 -43.11 38.43
N THR A 18 20.81 -42.63 37.39
CA THR A 18 20.69 -41.18 37.12
C THR A 18 19.54 -40.54 37.91
N PRO A 19 19.70 -39.30 38.43
CA PRO A 19 18.62 -38.60 39.13
C PRO A 19 17.39 -38.41 38.23
N LEU A 20 16.21 -38.85 38.70
CA LEU A 20 14.95 -38.83 37.93
C LEU A 20 14.62 -37.46 37.33
N LYS A 21 14.97 -36.36 38.02
CA LYS A 21 14.77 -35.00 37.53
C LYS A 21 15.54 -34.72 36.22
N THR A 22 16.75 -35.25 36.10
CA THR A 22 17.60 -35.03 34.91
C THR A 22 17.17 -35.89 33.72
N SER A 23 16.76 -37.14 33.95
CA SER A 23 16.21 -38.01 32.90
C SER A 23 14.84 -37.50 32.41
N LEU A 24 13.99 -37.03 33.32
CA LEU A 24 12.71 -36.38 32.99
C LEU A 24 12.91 -35.11 32.15
N GLN A 25 13.83 -34.23 32.55
CA GLN A 25 14.14 -33.01 31.78
C GLN A 25 14.71 -33.32 30.38
N ARG A 26 15.54 -34.36 30.25
CA ARG A 26 16.08 -34.80 28.96
C ARG A 26 14.99 -35.39 28.05
N SER A 27 14.07 -36.17 28.62
CA SER A 27 12.90 -36.71 27.92
C SER A 27 11.94 -35.59 27.48
N LEU A 28 11.63 -34.64 28.38
CA LEU A 28 10.79 -33.48 28.10
C LEU A 28 11.40 -32.55 27.05
N ARG A 29 12.73 -32.36 27.03
CA ARG A 29 13.39 -31.59 25.97
C ARG A 29 13.24 -32.27 24.60
N ARG A 30 13.42 -33.60 24.52
CA ARG A 30 13.24 -34.35 23.27
C ARG A 30 11.79 -34.31 22.79
N SER A 31 10.81 -34.42 23.68
CA SER A 31 9.39 -34.33 23.31
C SER A 31 9.01 -32.91 22.87
N LYS A 32 9.45 -31.87 23.59
CA LYS A 32 9.25 -30.47 23.18
C LYS A 32 9.90 -30.18 21.83
N LEU A 33 11.13 -30.62 21.60
CA LEU A 33 11.82 -30.39 20.33
C LEU A 33 11.11 -31.07 19.15
N ARG A 34 10.58 -32.28 19.35
CA ARG A 34 9.75 -32.97 18.35
C ARG A 34 8.43 -32.24 18.09
N ALA A 35 7.74 -31.80 19.15
CA ALA A 35 6.50 -31.02 19.01
C ALA A 35 6.74 -29.70 18.28
N THR A 36 7.80 -28.96 18.64
CA THR A 36 8.21 -27.74 17.94
C THR A 36 8.56 -28.04 16.48
N ALA A 37 9.29 -29.13 16.20
CA ALA A 37 9.66 -29.50 14.83
C ALA A 37 8.43 -29.86 13.96
N LEU A 38 7.34 -30.39 14.54
CA LEU A 38 6.08 -30.63 13.80
C LEU A 38 5.30 -29.34 13.53
N VAL A 39 5.33 -28.36 14.44
CA VAL A 39 4.52 -27.14 14.36
C VAL A 39 5.24 -26.01 13.60
N LEU A 40 6.56 -25.97 13.66
CA LEU A 40 7.36 -24.88 13.09
C LEU A 40 7.22 -24.76 11.56
N PRO A 41 7.26 -25.84 10.74
CA PRO A 41 7.12 -25.70 9.29
C PRO A 41 5.75 -25.16 8.86
N PRO A 42 4.59 -25.66 9.37
CA PRO A 42 3.29 -25.05 9.10
C PRO A 42 3.19 -23.59 9.57
N LEU A 43 3.78 -23.25 10.73
CA LEU A 43 3.79 -21.89 11.24
C LEU A 43 4.60 -20.95 10.33
N ILE A 44 5.80 -21.36 9.90
CA ILE A 44 6.63 -20.61 8.95
C ILE A 44 5.91 -20.45 7.62
N PHE A 45 5.28 -21.51 7.12
CA PHE A 45 4.47 -21.46 5.90
C PHE A 45 3.37 -20.39 6.02
N LEU A 46 2.60 -20.39 7.11
CA LEU A 46 1.56 -19.40 7.37
C LEU A 46 2.14 -17.98 7.44
N LEU A 47 3.24 -17.77 8.18
CA LEU A 47 3.90 -16.48 8.29
C LEU A 47 4.36 -15.95 6.92
N SER A 48 4.94 -16.82 6.09
CA SER A 48 5.51 -16.45 4.80
C SER A 48 4.48 -16.17 3.71
N LEU A 49 3.34 -16.87 3.69
CA LEU A 49 2.35 -16.77 2.61
C LEU A 49 1.17 -15.87 2.96
N PHE A 50 0.84 -15.73 4.23
CA PHE A 50 -0.28 -14.91 4.66
C PHE A 50 0.22 -13.62 5.31
N ILE A 51 1.03 -13.71 6.37
CA ILE A 51 1.38 -12.51 7.15
C ILE A 51 2.33 -11.59 6.38
N PHE A 52 3.39 -12.12 5.75
CA PHE A 52 4.33 -11.28 5.00
C PHE A 52 3.68 -10.60 3.77
N PRO A 53 2.90 -11.28 2.91
CA PRO A 53 2.25 -10.64 1.78
C PRO A 53 1.16 -9.66 2.21
N ILE A 54 0.39 -9.95 3.26
CA ILE A 54 -0.58 -9.00 3.83
C ILE A 54 0.14 -7.76 4.34
N GLY A 55 1.23 -7.92 5.09
CA GLY A 55 2.06 -6.80 5.56
C GLY A 55 2.58 -5.94 4.40
N ASN A 56 3.14 -6.56 3.37
CA ASN A 56 3.62 -5.87 2.18
C ASN A 56 2.50 -5.17 1.39
N LEU A 57 1.30 -5.76 1.32
CA LEU A 57 0.15 -5.11 0.71
C LEU A 57 -0.32 -3.90 1.51
N LEU A 58 -0.30 -3.99 2.85
CA LEU A 58 -0.69 -2.89 3.73
C LEU A 58 0.30 -1.71 3.60
N THR A 59 1.60 -1.95 3.55
CA THR A 59 2.60 -0.88 3.37
C THR A 59 2.53 -0.26 1.97
N ARG A 60 2.32 -1.08 0.92
CA ARG A 60 2.11 -0.57 -0.44
C ARG A 60 0.85 0.26 -0.59
N SER A 61 -0.15 0.07 0.28
CA SER A 61 -1.37 0.89 0.30
C SER A 61 -1.14 2.29 0.88
N THR A 62 -0.03 2.52 1.60
CA THR A 62 0.30 3.79 2.25
C THR A 62 1.41 4.56 1.56
N ASP A 63 2.11 3.94 0.59
CA ASP A 63 3.16 4.58 -0.20
C ASP A 63 2.58 5.38 -1.37
N ASP A 64 2.83 6.68 -1.39
CA ASP A 64 2.37 7.58 -2.47
C ASP A 64 3.50 8.43 -3.05
N THR A 65 4.59 7.77 -3.39
CA THR A 65 5.80 8.42 -3.90
C THR A 65 5.63 9.05 -5.28
N LEU A 66 4.59 8.68 -6.04
CA LEU A 66 4.39 9.16 -7.41
C LEU A 66 4.11 10.67 -7.48
N ILE A 67 3.48 11.24 -6.45
CA ILE A 67 3.26 12.68 -6.39
C ILE A 67 4.59 13.39 -6.14
N ASN A 68 5.45 12.85 -5.27
CA ASN A 68 6.78 13.39 -5.00
C ASN A 68 7.69 13.42 -6.23
N TYR A 69 7.61 12.41 -7.10
CA TYR A 69 8.30 12.45 -8.39
C TYR A 69 7.63 13.35 -9.44
N GLN A 70 6.33 13.64 -9.27
CA GLN A 70 5.62 14.53 -10.18
C GLN A 70 5.88 16.00 -9.84
N LEU A 71 5.93 16.34 -8.54
CA LEU A 71 6.07 17.69 -7.98
C LEU A 71 7.32 17.86 -7.09
N PRO A 72 8.51 17.40 -7.50
CA PRO A 72 9.67 17.40 -6.63
C PRO A 72 10.12 18.82 -6.24
N LEU A 73 10.18 19.75 -7.20
CA LEU A 73 10.63 21.12 -6.94
C LEU A 73 9.62 21.87 -6.05
N THR A 74 8.33 21.73 -6.36
CA THR A 74 7.26 22.32 -5.56
C THR A 74 7.34 21.85 -4.11
N PHE A 75 7.54 20.55 -3.89
CA PHE A 75 7.60 19.97 -2.55
C PHE A 75 8.89 20.32 -1.79
N ALA A 76 9.99 20.59 -2.48
CA ALA A 76 11.21 21.11 -1.87
C ALA A 76 11.01 22.55 -1.34
N MET A 77 10.21 23.36 -2.04
CA MET A 77 9.95 24.77 -1.67
C MET A 77 8.71 24.94 -0.77
N LEU A 78 7.81 23.96 -0.71
CA LEU A 78 6.51 24.07 -0.05
C LEU A 78 6.60 24.44 1.43
N ASN A 79 7.67 24.04 2.13
CA ASN A 79 7.88 24.35 3.54
C ASN A 79 8.19 25.83 3.81
N GLN A 80 8.62 26.59 2.80
CA GLN A 80 8.94 28.02 2.93
C GLN A 80 7.70 28.91 2.88
N TRP A 81 6.56 28.36 2.47
CA TRP A 81 5.29 29.09 2.34
C TRP A 81 4.62 29.28 3.70
N ASP A 82 4.12 30.50 3.94
CA ASP A 82 3.44 30.92 5.18
C ASP A 82 2.09 30.23 5.44
N ARG A 83 1.47 29.65 4.41
CA ARG A 83 0.17 28.94 4.46
C ARG A 83 -1.03 29.84 4.74
N GLU A 84 -0.86 31.15 4.89
CA GLU A 84 -1.94 32.08 5.18
C GLU A 84 -2.55 32.67 3.90
N GLN A 85 -1.68 32.96 2.91
CA GLN A 85 -2.08 33.57 1.66
C GLN A 85 -1.75 32.66 0.47
N LEU A 86 -2.20 33.04 -0.72
CA LEU A 86 -1.75 32.34 -1.92
C LEU A 86 -0.22 32.41 -2.03
N PRO A 87 0.45 31.33 -2.46
CA PRO A 87 1.89 31.33 -2.58
C PRO A 87 2.44 32.47 -3.44
N ASP A 88 3.72 32.73 -3.22
CA ASP A 88 4.50 33.69 -3.96
C ASP A 88 4.82 33.20 -5.37
N GLU A 89 5.40 34.09 -6.18
CA GLU A 89 5.69 33.78 -7.59
C GLU A 89 6.68 32.60 -7.74
N ALA A 90 7.60 32.45 -6.80
CA ALA A 90 8.60 31.39 -6.81
C ALA A 90 7.95 30.00 -6.66
N LEU A 91 7.00 29.82 -5.74
CA LEU A 91 6.30 28.54 -5.61
C LEU A 91 5.36 28.24 -6.79
N PHE A 92 4.79 29.27 -7.42
CA PHE A 92 4.05 29.12 -8.67
C PHE A 92 4.96 28.74 -9.85
N GLU A 93 6.17 29.29 -9.94
CA GLU A 93 7.20 28.90 -10.90
C GLU A 93 7.57 27.42 -10.71
N ALA A 94 7.83 26.99 -9.48
CA ALA A 94 8.13 25.59 -9.14
C ALA A 94 7.04 24.63 -9.63
N MET A 95 5.78 24.94 -9.32
CA MET A 95 4.62 24.16 -9.79
C MET A 95 4.49 24.18 -11.31
N PHE A 96 4.75 25.32 -11.95
CA PHE A 96 4.73 25.42 -13.40
C PHE A 96 5.79 24.51 -14.04
N LEU A 97 7.02 24.54 -13.53
CA LEU A 97 8.13 23.73 -14.03
C LEU A 97 7.85 22.23 -13.82
N ASP A 98 7.39 21.82 -12.65
CA ASP A 98 7.03 20.42 -12.35
C ASP A 98 5.93 19.86 -13.29
N LEU A 99 4.97 20.70 -13.68
CA LEU A 99 3.85 20.32 -14.54
C LEU A 99 4.17 20.32 -16.04
N THR A 100 5.15 21.10 -16.48
CA THR A 100 5.40 21.36 -17.90
C THR A 100 6.74 20.83 -18.39
N SER A 101 7.75 20.80 -17.52
CA SER A 101 9.11 20.40 -17.84
C SER A 101 9.31 18.88 -17.73
N LEU A 102 10.34 18.39 -18.44
CA LEU A 102 10.86 17.02 -18.30
C LEU A 102 12.18 16.99 -17.54
N ASN A 103 12.72 18.15 -17.15
CA ASN A 103 14.05 18.28 -16.54
C ASN A 103 14.15 17.48 -15.25
N LYS A 104 13.03 17.32 -14.51
CA LYS A 104 12.94 16.43 -13.35
C LYS A 104 13.36 14.98 -13.58
N TYR A 105 13.39 14.47 -14.82
CA TYR A 105 13.91 13.12 -15.10
C TYR A 105 15.41 13.08 -15.33
N LEU A 106 16.03 14.23 -15.56
CA LEU A 106 17.45 14.39 -15.88
C LEU A 106 18.24 14.91 -14.68
N ILE A 107 17.60 15.73 -13.85
CA ILE A 107 18.14 16.24 -12.58
C ILE A 107 18.25 15.07 -11.59
N LYS A 108 19.38 15.01 -10.91
CA LYS A 108 19.69 13.97 -9.92
C LYS A 108 18.81 14.11 -8.68
N ASP A 109 18.54 13.00 -8.00
CA ASP A 109 17.84 12.99 -6.71
C ASP A 109 16.47 13.70 -6.76
N ASN A 110 15.72 13.43 -7.84
CA ASN A 110 14.45 14.05 -8.24
C ASN A 110 13.24 13.73 -7.34
N PHE A 111 13.45 13.68 -6.03
CA PHE A 111 12.47 13.23 -5.05
C PHE A 111 12.27 14.26 -3.93
N ALA A 112 11.17 14.99 -3.99
CA ALA A 112 10.74 15.94 -2.96
C ALA A 112 11.91 16.78 -2.40
N THR A 113 12.16 16.72 -1.08
CA THR A 113 13.16 17.53 -0.37
C THR A 113 14.61 17.18 -0.70
N ALA A 114 14.88 16.14 -1.50
CA ALA A 114 16.24 15.79 -1.92
C ALA A 114 16.75 16.65 -3.09
N VAL A 115 15.85 17.35 -3.79
CA VAL A 115 16.19 18.22 -4.91
C VAL A 115 16.73 19.56 -4.42
N ASP A 116 17.77 20.05 -5.10
CA ASP A 116 18.24 21.43 -5.01
C ASP A 116 17.27 22.38 -5.76
N PRO A 117 16.54 23.28 -5.06
CA PRO A 117 15.62 24.21 -5.71
C PRO A 117 16.32 25.30 -6.55
N ASP A 118 17.59 25.58 -6.25
CA ASP A 118 18.36 26.65 -6.88
C ASP A 118 19.12 26.18 -8.14
N ASP A 119 19.01 24.91 -8.49
CA ASP A 119 19.65 24.34 -9.68
C ASP A 119 19.12 25.03 -10.97
N PRO A 120 19.98 25.74 -11.74
CA PRO A 120 19.57 26.41 -12.96
C PRO A 120 19.02 25.44 -14.02
N ALA A 121 19.35 24.15 -13.93
CA ALA A 121 18.86 23.10 -14.82
C ALA A 121 17.32 23.01 -14.84
N TRP A 122 16.63 23.46 -13.78
CA TRP A 122 15.17 23.53 -13.77
C TRP A 122 14.59 24.46 -14.84
N LYS A 123 15.32 25.52 -15.21
CA LYS A 123 14.87 26.59 -16.10
C LYS A 123 15.29 26.39 -17.56
N VAL A 124 16.16 25.42 -17.84
CA VAL A 124 16.62 25.12 -19.21
C VAL A 124 15.46 24.59 -20.05
N ALA A 125 15.19 25.23 -21.19
CA ALA A 125 14.07 24.89 -22.06
C ALA A 125 14.47 23.87 -23.14
N ILE A 126 13.93 22.65 -23.06
CA ILE A 126 14.13 21.64 -24.11
C ILE A 126 13.24 21.94 -25.33
N PRO A 127 13.80 22.12 -26.55
CA PRO A 127 13.02 22.41 -27.75
C PRO A 127 12.02 21.28 -28.10
N LYS A 128 10.75 21.63 -28.34
CA LYS A 128 9.69 20.65 -28.66
C LYS A 128 9.92 19.85 -29.95
N LYS A 129 10.72 20.39 -30.87
CA LYS A 129 11.01 19.79 -32.20
C LYS A 129 12.49 19.38 -32.36
N GLY A 130 13.31 19.58 -31.34
CA GLY A 130 14.75 19.45 -31.40
C GLY A 130 15.45 20.71 -31.90
N PRO A 131 16.81 20.74 -31.91
CA PRO A 131 17.69 19.67 -31.42
C PRO A 131 17.53 19.41 -29.90
N TYR A 132 17.71 18.17 -29.46
CA TYR A 132 17.50 17.76 -28.07
C TYR A 132 18.81 17.57 -27.30
N ARG A 133 19.89 17.11 -27.96
CA ARG A 133 21.16 16.74 -27.32
C ARG A 133 21.71 17.86 -26.44
N GLU A 134 21.94 19.04 -27.02
CA GLU A 134 22.58 20.17 -26.33
C GLU A 134 21.80 20.59 -25.07
N ALA A 135 20.49 20.82 -25.20
CA ALA A 135 19.65 21.22 -24.08
C ALA A 135 19.59 20.16 -22.96
N MET A 136 19.61 18.87 -23.31
CA MET A 136 19.59 17.79 -22.31
C MET A 136 20.94 17.61 -21.62
N ILE A 137 22.05 17.85 -22.32
CA ILE A 137 23.40 17.86 -21.73
C ILE A 137 23.59 19.08 -20.81
N GLU A 138 23.05 20.24 -21.19
CA GLU A 138 23.06 21.43 -20.32
C GLU A 138 22.38 21.16 -18.98
N ILE A 139 21.25 20.44 -18.99
CA ILE A 139 20.53 20.03 -17.77
C ILE A 139 21.33 18.98 -16.98
N ALA A 140 21.95 18.04 -17.68
CA ALA A 140 22.57 16.87 -17.07
C ALA A 140 23.83 16.44 -17.84
N PRO A 141 25.00 17.04 -17.54
CA PRO A 141 26.21 16.88 -18.35
C PRO A 141 26.71 15.43 -18.47
N HIS A 142 26.44 14.60 -17.46
CA HIS A 142 26.83 13.20 -17.47
C HIS A 142 26.21 12.38 -18.61
N TRP A 143 25.11 12.83 -19.23
CA TRP A 143 24.51 12.17 -20.39
C TRP A 143 25.32 12.28 -21.68
N GLU A 144 26.35 13.12 -21.73
CA GLU A 144 27.30 13.17 -22.85
C GLU A 144 28.18 11.91 -22.92
N ALA A 145 28.57 11.37 -21.75
CA ALA A 145 29.44 10.21 -21.68
C ALA A 145 28.70 8.92 -22.06
N ALA A 146 29.27 8.14 -22.98
CA ALA A 146 28.74 6.83 -23.39
C ALA A 146 28.54 5.86 -22.20
N SER A 147 29.37 5.96 -21.16
CA SER A 147 29.28 5.13 -19.95
C SER A 147 27.94 5.25 -19.23
N THR A 148 27.30 6.42 -19.26
CA THR A 148 25.97 6.65 -18.66
C THR A 148 24.89 5.80 -19.33
N TRP A 149 25.03 5.52 -20.63
CA TRP A 149 24.05 4.79 -21.44
C TRP A 149 24.27 3.28 -21.40
N GLN A 150 25.42 2.82 -20.91
CA GLN A 150 25.84 1.43 -20.99
C GLN A 150 24.84 0.48 -20.31
N SER A 151 24.33 0.85 -19.14
CA SER A 151 23.37 0.02 -18.39
C SER A 151 22.08 -0.24 -19.17
N ILE A 152 21.51 0.80 -19.80
CA ILE A 152 20.28 0.68 -20.60
C ILE A 152 20.55 0.06 -21.98
N TYR A 153 21.75 0.24 -22.52
CA TYR A 153 22.19 -0.40 -23.76
C TYR A 153 22.31 -1.92 -23.60
N GLU A 154 22.93 -2.40 -22.52
CA GLU A 154 23.05 -3.82 -22.23
C GLU A 154 21.68 -4.50 -22.13
N ILE A 155 20.71 -3.86 -21.46
CA ILE A 155 19.33 -4.34 -21.40
C ILE A 155 18.72 -4.48 -22.80
N ALA A 156 19.01 -3.52 -23.70
CA ALA A 156 18.48 -3.53 -25.06
C ALA A 156 19.09 -4.66 -25.90
N VAL A 157 20.43 -4.80 -25.87
CA VAL A 157 21.20 -5.81 -26.62
C VAL A 157 20.84 -7.22 -26.17
N VAL A 158 20.80 -7.48 -24.86
CA VAL A 158 20.44 -8.81 -24.31
C VAL A 158 19.08 -9.26 -24.82
N ALA A 159 18.10 -8.35 -24.85
CA ALA A 159 16.76 -8.67 -25.34
C ALA A 159 16.66 -8.72 -26.88
N SER A 160 17.56 -8.05 -27.60
CA SER A 160 17.65 -8.16 -29.06
C SER A 160 18.22 -9.50 -29.50
N ASN A 161 19.16 -10.05 -28.72
CA ASN A 161 19.82 -11.34 -28.99
C ASN A 161 19.09 -12.53 -28.33
N ALA A 162 17.87 -12.31 -27.85
CA ALA A 162 17.03 -13.33 -27.25
C ALA A 162 16.76 -14.51 -28.20
N THR A 163 16.96 -15.73 -27.71
CA THR A 163 16.61 -16.98 -28.41
C THR A 163 15.36 -17.61 -27.80
N GLY A 164 14.64 -18.42 -28.59
CA GLY A 164 13.43 -19.12 -28.15
C GLY A 164 12.28 -19.00 -29.14
N THR A 165 11.06 -19.28 -28.67
CA THR A 165 9.85 -19.14 -29.50
C THR A 165 9.57 -17.66 -29.82
N PRO A 166 8.84 -17.36 -30.92
CA PRO A 166 8.48 -15.97 -31.26
C PRO A 166 7.74 -15.23 -30.13
N LYS A 167 6.99 -15.97 -29.32
CA LYS A 167 6.26 -15.43 -28.15
C LYS A 167 7.22 -15.05 -27.01
N GLU A 168 8.22 -15.88 -26.74
CA GLU A 168 9.22 -15.62 -25.69
C GLU A 168 10.09 -14.44 -26.05
N ILE A 169 10.58 -14.36 -27.30
CA ILE A 169 11.37 -13.23 -27.81
C ILE A 169 10.58 -11.92 -27.64
N LYS A 170 9.32 -11.90 -28.09
CA LYS A 170 8.45 -10.72 -27.94
C LYS A 170 8.26 -10.33 -26.46
N HIS A 171 8.14 -11.31 -25.56
CA HIS A 171 8.00 -11.04 -24.14
C HIS A 171 9.28 -10.43 -23.54
N GLN A 172 10.46 -10.96 -23.90
CA GLN A 172 11.74 -10.44 -23.45
C GLN A 172 11.98 -9.02 -23.95
N GLN A 173 11.72 -8.73 -25.23
CA GLN A 173 11.81 -7.37 -25.79
C GLN A 173 10.87 -6.39 -25.09
N LYS A 174 9.63 -6.83 -24.81
CA LYS A 174 8.67 -6.00 -24.07
C LYS A 174 9.15 -5.73 -22.64
N ARG A 175 9.71 -6.74 -21.97
CA ARG A 175 10.28 -6.60 -20.62
C ARG A 175 11.48 -5.65 -20.61
N ALA A 176 12.37 -5.71 -21.61
CA ALA A 176 13.47 -4.77 -21.76
C ALA A 176 12.99 -3.33 -21.91
N GLN A 177 11.93 -3.08 -22.69
CA GLN A 177 11.34 -1.74 -22.80
C GLN A 177 10.81 -1.20 -21.46
N PHE A 178 10.24 -2.07 -20.62
CA PHE A 178 9.82 -1.70 -19.26
C PHE A 178 11.03 -1.42 -18.36
N ASN A 179 12.03 -2.31 -18.37
CA ASN A 179 13.23 -2.19 -17.55
C ASN A 179 14.04 -0.92 -17.87
N ILE A 180 14.17 -0.57 -19.15
CA ILE A 180 14.80 0.68 -19.58
C ILE A 180 14.03 1.87 -19.01
N CYS A 181 12.69 1.86 -19.11
CA CYS A 181 11.87 2.97 -18.61
C CYS A 181 11.89 3.09 -17.08
N SER A 182 11.91 1.96 -16.35
CA SER A 182 11.98 1.96 -14.88
C SER A 182 13.34 2.40 -14.35
N THR A 183 14.39 2.36 -15.18
CA THR A 183 15.70 2.91 -14.82
C THR A 183 15.72 4.44 -14.91
N LEU A 184 14.91 5.01 -15.80
CA LEU A 184 14.87 6.45 -16.09
C LEU A 184 13.74 7.19 -15.37
N THR A 185 12.74 6.46 -14.87
CA THR A 185 11.51 7.03 -14.33
C THR A 185 11.00 6.18 -13.17
N PRO A 186 10.21 6.73 -12.25
CA PRO A 186 9.60 5.97 -11.14
C PRO A 186 8.49 5.00 -11.62
N LEU A 187 8.26 4.87 -12.93
CA LEU A 187 7.18 4.08 -13.49
C LEU A 187 7.63 2.67 -13.83
N THR A 188 7.07 1.68 -13.13
CA THR A 188 7.31 0.26 -13.43
C THR A 188 6.52 -0.27 -14.64
N ASN A 189 5.49 0.47 -15.07
CA ASN A 189 4.53 0.01 -16.09
C ASN A 189 4.57 0.85 -17.38
N ALA A 190 5.57 1.71 -17.54
CA ALA A 190 5.78 2.50 -18.75
C ALA A 190 6.87 1.85 -19.61
N ALA A 191 6.76 1.96 -20.94
CA ALA A 191 7.67 1.30 -21.88
C ALA A 191 8.43 2.33 -22.72
N CYS A 192 9.76 2.25 -22.68
CA CYS A 192 10.69 3.07 -23.48
C CYS A 192 10.94 2.42 -24.86
N SER A 193 9.89 2.32 -25.67
CA SER A 193 9.94 1.60 -26.95
C SER A 193 10.78 2.29 -28.04
N LYS A 194 10.86 3.63 -28.05
CA LYS A 194 11.64 4.37 -29.07
C LYS A 194 13.11 4.35 -28.70
N LEU A 195 13.40 4.55 -27.41
CA LEU A 195 14.75 4.47 -26.87
C LEU A 195 15.33 3.08 -27.06
N TYR A 196 14.58 2.02 -26.75
CA TYR A 196 14.98 0.64 -27.04
C TYR A 196 15.39 0.43 -28.51
N LYS A 197 14.60 0.95 -29.45
CA LYS A 197 14.91 0.85 -30.89
C LYS A 197 16.14 1.66 -31.31
N ALA A 198 16.38 2.79 -30.66
CA ALA A 198 17.55 3.63 -30.93
C ALA A 198 18.82 3.01 -30.34
N LEU A 199 18.75 2.46 -29.12
CA LEU A 199 19.85 1.73 -28.47
C LEU A 199 20.31 0.53 -29.30
N ASN A 200 19.38 -0.25 -29.88
CA ASN A 200 19.74 -1.38 -30.75
C ASN A 200 20.47 -0.98 -32.06
N LYS A 201 20.47 0.30 -32.41
CA LYS A 201 21.19 0.84 -33.58
C LYS A 201 22.50 1.52 -33.21
N TRP A 202 22.69 1.81 -31.93
CA TRP A 202 23.88 2.46 -31.41
C TRP A 202 24.98 1.41 -31.19
N ASP A 203 26.23 1.82 -31.33
CA ASP A 203 27.39 0.94 -31.23
C ASP A 203 27.81 0.62 -29.79
N GLY A 204 27.26 1.34 -28.80
CA GLY A 204 27.59 1.17 -27.39
C GLY A 204 28.89 1.84 -26.95
N VAL A 205 29.59 2.52 -27.86
CA VAL A 205 30.95 3.03 -27.62
C VAL A 205 31.06 4.51 -27.96
N SER A 206 30.51 4.93 -29.10
CA SER A 206 30.54 6.32 -29.55
C SER A 206 29.65 7.22 -28.70
N GLU A 207 29.93 8.51 -28.67
CA GLU A 207 29.02 9.45 -28.01
C GLU A 207 27.61 9.38 -28.63
N PRO A 208 26.56 9.36 -27.79
CA PRO A 208 25.17 9.40 -28.23
C PRO A 208 24.86 10.55 -29.18
N ASP A 209 24.25 10.20 -30.31
CA ASP A 209 23.84 11.15 -31.33
C ASP A 209 22.47 11.79 -31.01
N GLU A 210 22.10 12.78 -31.82
CA GLU A 210 20.81 13.47 -31.72
C GLU A 210 19.61 12.50 -31.88
N SER A 211 19.78 11.39 -32.61
CA SER A 211 18.74 10.36 -32.75
C SER A 211 18.44 9.67 -31.41
N LEU A 212 19.48 9.34 -30.63
CA LEU A 212 19.34 8.71 -29.33
C LEU A 212 18.68 9.65 -28.31
N PHE A 213 19.12 10.92 -28.25
CA PHE A 213 18.50 11.94 -27.39
C PHE A 213 17.04 12.23 -27.77
N LYS A 214 16.73 12.29 -29.07
CA LYS A 214 15.34 12.41 -29.54
C LYS A 214 14.48 11.23 -29.10
N ALA A 215 15.03 10.01 -29.08
CA ALA A 215 14.32 8.82 -28.63
C ALA A 215 14.08 8.87 -27.11
N LEU A 216 15.10 9.25 -26.33
CA LEU A 216 15.00 9.47 -24.89
C LEU A 216 13.93 10.51 -24.55
N PHE A 217 14.00 11.70 -25.15
CA PHE A 217 13.02 12.77 -24.96
C PHE A 217 11.58 12.30 -25.22
N LYS A 218 11.35 11.63 -26.35
CA LYS A 218 10.00 11.17 -26.73
C LYS A 218 9.43 10.11 -25.78
N ASP A 219 10.27 9.29 -25.17
CA ASP A 219 9.83 8.28 -24.21
C ASP A 219 9.66 8.89 -22.81
N LEU A 220 10.53 9.79 -22.37
CA LEU A 220 10.35 10.59 -21.15
C LEU A 220 9.08 11.45 -21.22
N ALA A 221 8.80 12.08 -22.36
CA ALA A 221 7.57 12.85 -22.58
C ALA A 221 6.31 11.98 -22.45
N SER A 222 6.39 10.73 -22.93
CA SER A 222 5.31 9.75 -22.80
C SER A 222 5.16 9.32 -21.34
N ALA A 223 6.27 8.99 -20.67
CA ALA A 223 6.30 8.63 -19.25
C ALA A 223 5.72 9.75 -18.37
N ASN A 224 6.08 11.01 -18.62
CA ASN A 224 5.52 12.17 -17.91
C ASN A 224 3.99 12.24 -18.01
N LYS A 225 3.43 11.96 -19.18
CA LYS A 225 1.97 11.90 -19.35
C LYS A 225 1.33 10.81 -18.49
N PHE A 226 1.97 9.65 -18.36
CA PHE A 226 1.52 8.57 -17.49
C PHE A 226 1.67 8.93 -16.01
N LEU A 227 2.81 9.49 -15.60
CA LEU A 227 3.06 9.94 -14.24
C LEU A 227 2.03 11.00 -13.81
N LEU A 228 1.82 12.02 -14.64
CA LEU A 228 0.81 13.07 -14.44
C LEU A 228 -0.60 12.47 -14.30
N GLY A 229 -0.95 11.47 -15.10
CA GLY A 229 -2.25 10.81 -15.04
C GLY A 229 -2.48 10.02 -13.75
N LYS A 230 -1.46 9.30 -13.29
CA LYS A 230 -1.49 8.52 -12.04
C LYS A 230 -1.49 9.44 -10.81
N SER A 231 -0.49 10.32 -10.70
CA SER A 231 -0.36 11.29 -9.60
C SER A 231 -1.61 12.15 -9.46
N SER A 232 -2.13 12.74 -10.55
CA SER A 232 -3.34 13.57 -10.48
C SER A 232 -4.62 12.81 -10.08
N THR A 233 -4.68 11.49 -10.35
CA THR A 233 -5.79 10.65 -9.84
C THR A 233 -5.69 10.49 -8.34
N ARG A 234 -4.48 10.31 -7.82
CA ARG A 234 -4.24 10.15 -6.40
C ARG A 234 -4.40 11.46 -5.61
N MET A 235 -3.93 12.58 -6.16
CA MET A 235 -4.20 13.93 -5.62
C MET A 235 -5.70 14.21 -5.48
N ASN A 236 -6.54 13.59 -6.32
CA ASN A 236 -7.98 13.75 -6.26
C ASN A 236 -8.64 13.06 -5.05
N TYR A 237 -7.98 12.08 -4.43
CA TYR A 237 -8.45 11.48 -3.17
C TYR A 237 -8.29 12.44 -2.00
N GLU A 238 -7.22 13.25 -1.99
CA GLU A 238 -7.03 14.28 -0.96
C GLU A 238 -8.01 15.45 -1.14
N LYS A 239 -8.13 15.96 -2.37
CA LYS A 239 -9.11 17.02 -2.68
C LYS A 239 -9.80 16.77 -4.03
N PRO A 240 -11.14 16.59 -4.02
CA PRO A 240 -11.90 16.44 -5.25
C PRO A 240 -11.68 17.61 -6.21
N GLY A 241 -11.37 17.28 -7.48
CA GLY A 241 -11.15 18.25 -8.55
C GLY A 241 -9.69 18.41 -8.97
N PHE A 242 -8.71 17.92 -8.20
CA PHE A 242 -7.29 18.01 -8.58
C PHE A 242 -7.00 17.37 -9.94
N LYS A 243 -7.58 16.21 -10.22
CA LYS A 243 -7.36 15.51 -11.49
C LYS A 243 -7.68 16.38 -12.70
N SER A 244 -8.81 17.09 -12.65
CA SER A 244 -9.22 17.99 -13.73
C SER A 244 -8.42 19.29 -13.75
N LEU A 245 -8.03 19.81 -12.57
CA LEU A 245 -7.16 20.98 -12.42
C LEU A 245 -5.83 20.74 -13.11
N ILE A 246 -5.11 19.69 -12.72
CA ILE A 246 -3.79 19.34 -13.27
C ILE A 246 -3.89 19.06 -14.78
N LYS A 247 -4.86 18.25 -15.22
CA LYS A 247 -5.04 17.90 -16.64
C LYS A 247 -5.34 19.12 -17.52
N LYS A 248 -6.12 20.09 -17.03
CA LYS A 248 -6.45 21.31 -17.78
C LYS A 248 -5.27 22.28 -17.79
N SER A 249 -4.60 22.43 -16.66
CA SER A 249 -3.44 23.31 -16.49
C SER A 249 -2.27 22.84 -17.34
N SER A 250 -1.84 21.58 -17.23
CA SER A 250 -0.74 21.03 -18.05
C SER A 250 -0.97 21.16 -19.56
N ARG A 251 -2.23 21.18 -20.04
CA ARG A 251 -2.52 21.43 -21.46
C ARG A 251 -2.39 22.90 -21.85
N LYS A 252 -2.90 23.82 -21.03
CA LYS A 252 -2.91 25.26 -21.31
C LYS A 252 -1.54 25.90 -21.10
N LEU A 253 -0.83 25.48 -20.06
CA LEU A 253 0.47 26.01 -19.65
C LEU A 253 1.59 25.71 -20.66
N LYS A 254 1.42 24.71 -21.54
CA LYS A 254 2.36 24.44 -22.66
C LYS A 254 2.60 25.62 -23.61
N LYS A 255 1.74 26.64 -23.58
CA LYS A 255 1.83 27.86 -24.40
C LYS A 255 2.45 29.04 -23.65
N VAL A 256 2.66 28.89 -22.34
CA VAL A 256 3.26 29.92 -21.49
C VAL A 256 4.76 29.64 -21.47
N SER A 257 5.56 30.67 -21.72
CA SER A 257 7.03 30.58 -21.72
C SER A 257 7.68 31.53 -20.73
N GLU A 258 6.99 32.60 -20.34
CA GLU A 258 7.56 33.69 -19.53
C GLU A 258 6.69 33.97 -18.29
N PRO A 259 7.32 34.46 -17.19
CA PRO A 259 6.61 34.91 -16.00
C PRO A 259 5.73 36.15 -16.30
N PRO A 260 4.69 36.43 -15.48
CA PRO A 260 4.35 35.75 -14.23
C PRO A 260 3.52 34.46 -14.43
N TYR A 261 4.01 33.38 -13.84
CA TYR A 261 3.39 32.06 -13.80
C TYR A 261 2.13 32.03 -12.93
N LYS A 262 2.07 32.82 -11.84
CA LYS A 262 0.88 32.89 -10.98
C LYS A 262 -0.37 33.27 -11.76
N GLU A 263 -0.31 34.38 -12.49
CA GLU A 263 -1.42 34.86 -13.31
C GLU A 263 -1.75 33.87 -14.44
N ALA A 264 -0.73 33.32 -15.09
CA ALA A 264 -0.89 32.36 -16.17
C ALA A 264 -1.60 31.07 -15.71
N MET A 265 -1.27 30.59 -14.51
CA MET A 265 -1.90 29.42 -13.89
C MET A 265 -3.34 29.70 -13.49
N ILE A 266 -3.63 30.83 -12.84
CA ILE A 266 -5.00 31.22 -12.48
C ILE A 266 -5.87 31.40 -13.73
N LYS A 267 -5.32 31.97 -14.80
CA LYS A 267 -5.99 32.07 -16.11
C LYS A 267 -6.22 30.70 -16.76
N ALA A 268 -5.30 29.76 -16.56
CA ALA A 268 -5.49 28.39 -17.03
C ALA A 268 -6.66 27.71 -16.32
N ASP A 269 -6.73 27.84 -14.99
CA ASP A 269 -7.85 27.39 -14.16
C ASP A 269 -7.95 28.20 -12.86
N LYS A 270 -9.13 28.76 -12.58
CA LYS A 270 -9.37 29.66 -11.43
C LYS A 270 -9.03 29.02 -10.07
N ARG A 271 -9.05 27.69 -9.97
CA ARG A 271 -8.76 26.95 -8.73
C ARG A 271 -7.30 27.07 -8.26
N TRP A 272 -6.38 27.49 -9.12
CA TRP A 272 -5.02 27.84 -8.66
C TRP A 272 -5.00 29.08 -7.76
N GLY A 273 -6.04 29.91 -7.82
CA GLY A 273 -6.26 31.03 -6.90
C GLY A 273 -7.05 30.65 -5.65
N ASP A 274 -7.33 29.36 -5.41
CA ASP A 274 -7.94 28.86 -4.18
C ASP A 274 -6.86 28.21 -3.30
N ILE A 275 -6.59 28.85 -2.16
CA ILE A 275 -5.58 28.40 -1.19
C ILE A 275 -5.81 26.96 -0.72
N LYS A 276 -7.08 26.49 -0.71
CA LYS A 276 -7.42 25.14 -0.26
C LYS A 276 -6.84 24.06 -1.16
N PHE A 277 -6.52 24.36 -2.43
CA PHE A 277 -5.78 23.43 -3.28
C PHE A 277 -4.30 23.37 -2.90
N TRP A 278 -3.70 24.50 -2.51
CA TRP A 278 -2.32 24.54 -2.03
C TRP A 278 -2.15 23.84 -0.68
N HIS A 279 -3.08 24.06 0.27
CA HIS A 279 -3.08 23.32 1.54
C HIS A 279 -3.18 21.81 1.36
N ALA A 280 -3.96 21.35 0.38
CA ALA A 280 -4.06 19.92 0.12
C ALA A 280 -2.74 19.30 -0.37
N LEU A 281 -1.81 20.08 -0.95
CA LEU A 281 -0.47 19.60 -1.29
C LEU A 281 0.37 19.25 -0.07
N LEU A 282 0.16 19.93 1.06
CA LEU A 282 0.90 19.70 2.30
C LEU A 282 0.70 18.28 2.84
N ALA A 283 -0.52 17.74 2.71
CA ALA A 283 -0.82 16.36 3.11
C ALA A 283 -0.19 15.30 2.18
N MET A 284 0.29 15.71 1.00
CA MET A 284 0.89 14.84 -0.03
C MET A 284 2.41 14.99 -0.12
N GLN A 285 2.99 15.92 0.65
CA GLN A 285 4.42 16.20 0.64
C GLN A 285 5.21 15.03 1.23
N GLU A 286 4.69 14.38 2.27
CA GLU A 286 5.33 13.22 2.88
C GLU A 286 5.05 11.94 2.07
N PRO A 287 6.10 11.20 1.63
CA PRO A 287 5.93 10.03 0.77
C PRO A 287 5.28 8.83 1.46
N GLN A 288 5.35 8.77 2.80
CA GLN A 288 4.67 7.78 3.62
C GLN A 288 3.43 8.42 4.23
N THR A 289 2.25 8.01 3.75
CA THR A 289 1.01 8.60 4.23
C THR A 289 0.57 7.96 5.55
N THR A 290 0.87 8.63 6.67
CA THR A 290 0.27 8.31 7.99
C THR A 290 -1.24 8.54 8.01
N GLY A 291 -1.77 9.30 7.03
CA GLY A 291 -3.19 9.62 6.90
C GLY A 291 -4.12 8.40 6.85
N TYR A 292 -3.72 7.29 6.21
CA TYR A 292 -4.56 6.07 6.22
C TYR A 292 -4.66 5.44 7.62
N TYR A 293 -3.57 5.48 8.39
CA TYR A 293 -3.58 5.01 9.77
C TYR A 293 -4.42 5.91 10.67
N LEU A 294 -4.34 7.23 10.48
CA LEU A 294 -5.22 8.18 11.18
C LEU A 294 -6.69 7.96 10.81
N ASN A 295 -7.00 7.75 9.53
CA ASN A 295 -8.35 7.44 9.07
C ASN A 295 -8.90 6.17 9.73
N ALA A 296 -8.06 5.13 9.91
CA ALA A 296 -8.46 3.89 10.57
C ALA A 296 -8.87 4.08 12.05
N VAL A 297 -8.48 5.19 12.67
CA VAL A 297 -8.86 5.60 14.03
C VAL A 297 -9.74 6.86 14.03
N ASP A 298 -10.48 7.11 12.94
CA ASP A 298 -11.40 8.24 12.75
C ASP A 298 -10.76 9.64 12.92
N ARG A 299 -9.46 9.77 12.59
CA ARG A 299 -8.66 11.01 12.64
C ARG A 299 -8.16 11.42 11.25
N LYS A 300 -7.76 12.69 11.12
CA LYS A 300 -7.09 13.26 9.94
C LYS A 300 -6.08 14.33 10.34
N TRP A 301 -5.18 14.65 9.43
CA TRP A 301 -4.39 15.88 9.50
C TRP A 301 -5.29 17.09 9.21
N ASP A 302 -5.14 18.14 10.01
CA ASP A 302 -5.78 19.44 9.78
C ASP A 302 -4.85 20.39 9.00
N GLU A 303 -5.34 21.59 8.65
CA GLU A 303 -4.62 22.61 7.87
C GLU A 303 -3.26 23.01 8.48
N ASN A 304 -3.10 22.85 9.80
CA ASN A 304 -1.87 23.12 10.55
C ASN A 304 -0.94 21.91 10.74
N HIS A 305 -1.22 20.76 10.09
CA HIS A 305 -0.57 19.46 10.36
C HIS A 305 -0.77 18.93 11.79
N ASP A 306 -1.84 19.36 12.45
CA ASP A 306 -2.26 18.77 13.73
C ASP A 306 -3.22 17.58 13.50
N VAL A 307 -3.24 16.64 14.44
CA VAL A 307 -4.14 15.48 14.38
C VAL A 307 -5.53 15.87 14.89
N ALA A 308 -6.47 16.08 13.98
CA ALA A 308 -7.87 16.38 14.27
C ALA A 308 -8.78 15.16 14.09
N MET A 309 -9.97 15.19 14.70
CA MET A 309 -11.00 14.18 14.43
C MET A 309 -11.67 14.41 13.07
N GLN A 310 -12.09 13.33 12.42
CA GLN A 310 -12.88 13.39 11.19
C GLN A 310 -14.25 14.05 11.41
N PRO A 311 -14.96 14.53 10.37
CA PRO A 311 -16.36 14.93 10.48
C PRO A 311 -17.26 13.75 10.90
N GLU A 312 -18.35 14.00 11.63
CA GLU A 312 -19.22 12.94 12.20
C GLU A 312 -19.70 11.92 11.16
N GLU A 313 -20.04 12.39 9.97
CA GLU A 313 -20.48 11.57 8.83
C GLU A 313 -19.43 10.57 8.31
N ARG A 314 -18.15 10.71 8.70
CA ARG A 314 -17.05 9.80 8.32
C ARG A 314 -16.45 9.03 9.49
N ARG A 315 -16.89 9.27 10.74
CA ARG A 315 -16.40 8.58 11.94
C ARG A 315 -17.09 7.22 12.10
N VAL A 316 -16.60 6.20 11.42
CA VAL A 316 -17.23 4.86 11.42
C VAL A 316 -16.27 3.78 11.89
N TYR A 317 -14.97 3.97 11.71
CA TYR A 317 -14.00 2.89 11.89
C TYR A 317 -13.86 2.48 13.35
N VAL A 318 -13.65 3.41 14.28
CA VAL A 318 -13.44 3.11 15.71
C VAL A 318 -14.68 2.42 16.29
N MET A 319 -15.87 2.87 15.89
CA MET A 319 -17.13 2.24 16.29
C MET A 319 -17.24 0.80 15.79
N LEU A 320 -16.83 0.52 14.55
CA LEU A 320 -16.79 -0.84 14.02
C LEU A 320 -15.75 -1.71 14.73
N TRP A 321 -14.55 -1.18 15.01
CA TRP A 321 -13.51 -1.89 15.77
C TRP A 321 -14.03 -2.38 17.11
N TRP A 322 -14.66 -1.48 17.87
CA TRP A 322 -15.20 -1.82 19.19
C TRP A 322 -16.32 -2.86 19.09
N ARG A 323 -17.22 -2.72 18.12
CA ARG A 323 -18.30 -3.70 17.88
C ARG A 323 -17.73 -5.08 17.54
N THR A 324 -16.78 -5.17 16.62
CA THR A 324 -16.16 -6.45 16.23
C THR A 324 -15.43 -7.09 17.41
N PHE A 325 -14.67 -6.30 18.17
CA PHE A 325 -13.96 -6.79 19.34
C PHE A 325 -14.94 -7.34 20.39
N LEU A 326 -15.97 -6.57 20.73
CA LEU A 326 -17.00 -6.97 21.70
C LEU A 326 -17.74 -8.24 21.27
N VAL A 327 -18.17 -8.35 20.01
CA VAL A 327 -18.80 -9.56 19.47
C VAL A 327 -17.87 -10.77 19.57
N SER A 328 -16.61 -10.62 19.15
CA SER A 328 -15.64 -11.72 19.20
C SER A 328 -15.37 -12.19 20.64
N LEU A 329 -15.35 -11.26 21.60
CA LEU A 329 -15.17 -11.56 23.02
C LEU A 329 -16.39 -12.30 23.58
N ILE A 330 -17.60 -11.81 23.31
CA ILE A 330 -18.85 -12.45 23.75
C ILE A 330 -18.94 -13.87 23.20
N VAL A 331 -18.68 -14.06 21.91
CA VAL A 331 -18.69 -15.38 21.26
C VAL A 331 -17.63 -16.30 21.86
N THR A 332 -16.42 -15.79 22.11
CA THR A 332 -15.33 -16.59 22.70
C THR A 332 -15.70 -17.09 24.09
N VAL A 333 -16.19 -16.18 24.95
CA VAL A 333 -16.63 -16.52 26.30
C VAL A 333 -17.82 -17.49 26.26
N GLY A 334 -18.81 -17.23 25.39
CA GLY A 334 -19.97 -18.11 25.20
C GLY A 334 -19.56 -19.52 24.74
N CYS A 335 -18.64 -19.62 23.78
CA CYS A 335 -18.08 -20.89 23.34
C CYS A 335 -17.37 -21.63 24.47
N LEU A 336 -16.58 -20.95 25.30
CA LEU A 336 -15.90 -21.59 26.43
C LEU A 336 -16.89 -22.10 27.48
N ILE A 337 -17.90 -21.30 27.82
CA ILE A 337 -18.94 -21.68 28.79
C ILE A 337 -19.73 -22.89 28.32
N LEU A 338 -20.03 -23.00 27.02
CA LEU A 338 -20.77 -24.13 26.45
C LEU A 338 -19.87 -25.34 26.15
N ALA A 339 -18.64 -25.13 25.68
CA ALA A 339 -17.74 -26.21 25.29
C ALA A 339 -17.19 -26.96 26.52
N TYR A 340 -16.93 -26.27 27.63
CA TYR A 340 -16.43 -26.91 28.85
C TYR A 340 -17.34 -28.04 29.37
N PRO A 341 -18.65 -27.83 29.65
CA PRO A 341 -19.52 -28.89 30.13
C PRO A 341 -19.71 -29.99 29.08
N VAL A 342 -19.79 -29.64 27.80
CA VAL A 342 -19.88 -30.62 26.71
C VAL A 342 -18.64 -31.52 26.68
N SER A 343 -17.44 -30.94 26.76
CA SER A 343 -16.19 -31.70 26.77
C SER A 343 -16.06 -32.61 28.00
N HIS A 344 -16.48 -32.11 29.17
CA HIS A 344 -16.50 -32.90 30.41
C HIS A 344 -17.50 -34.07 30.32
N LEU A 345 -18.67 -33.84 29.71
CA LEU A 345 -19.69 -34.86 29.50
C LEU A 345 -19.22 -35.94 28.51
N LEU A 346 -18.57 -35.54 27.42
CA LEU A 346 -17.97 -36.47 26.45
C LEU A 346 -16.87 -37.35 27.07
N ALA A 347 -16.13 -36.83 28.05
CA ALA A 347 -15.08 -37.56 28.75
C ALA A 347 -15.60 -38.53 29.82
N THR A 348 -16.82 -38.34 30.33
CA THR A 348 -17.38 -39.12 31.44
C THR A 348 -18.46 -40.13 31.03
N LEU A 349 -19.06 -39.99 29.84
CA LEU A 349 -20.11 -40.87 29.35
C LEU A 349 -19.59 -42.21 28.75
N PRO A 350 -20.42 -43.27 28.74
CA PRO A 350 -20.13 -44.51 28.01
C PRO A 350 -19.93 -44.27 26.50
N LEU A 351 -19.01 -45.02 25.88
CA LEU A 351 -18.57 -44.87 24.48
C LEU A 351 -19.70 -44.71 23.44
N LYS A 352 -20.85 -45.38 23.62
CA LYS A 352 -21.98 -45.28 22.69
C LYS A 352 -22.61 -43.88 22.65
N TYR A 353 -22.82 -43.26 23.81
CA TYR A 353 -23.43 -41.93 23.91
C TYR A 353 -22.43 -40.82 23.59
N SER A 354 -21.15 -41.01 23.97
CA SER A 354 -20.06 -40.09 23.62
C SER A 354 -19.87 -39.98 22.10
N ASN A 355 -19.91 -41.11 21.37
CA ASN A 355 -19.84 -41.10 19.91
C ASN A 355 -21.03 -40.38 19.24
N LEU A 356 -22.25 -40.53 19.78
CA LEU A 356 -23.43 -39.80 19.27
C LEU A 356 -23.28 -38.28 19.47
N LEU A 357 -22.87 -37.86 20.67
CA LEU A 357 -22.60 -36.45 20.99
C LEU A 357 -21.50 -35.85 20.08
N MET A 358 -20.43 -36.60 19.81
CA MET A 358 -19.37 -36.18 18.89
C MET A 358 -19.92 -35.94 17.48
N ILE A 359 -20.79 -36.82 16.97
CA ILE A 359 -21.43 -36.64 15.66
C ILE A 359 -22.30 -35.37 15.66
N CYS A 360 -23.10 -35.13 16.70
CA CYS A 360 -23.93 -33.91 16.79
C CYS A 360 -23.10 -32.62 16.77
N VAL A 361 -21.93 -32.61 17.44
CA VAL A 361 -21.03 -31.44 17.46
C VAL A 361 -20.33 -31.23 16.11
N LEU A 362 -19.95 -32.32 15.44
CA LEU A 362 -19.25 -32.24 14.16
C LEU A 362 -20.18 -31.97 12.97
N MET A 363 -21.45 -32.39 13.02
CA MET A 363 -22.45 -32.16 11.96
C MET A 363 -22.46 -30.72 11.40
N PRO A 364 -22.50 -29.64 12.21
CA PRO A 364 -22.51 -28.28 11.70
C PRO A 364 -21.23 -27.89 10.93
N PHE A 365 -20.10 -28.57 11.14
CA PHE A 365 -18.89 -28.35 10.34
C PHE A 365 -19.06 -28.81 8.89
N TRP A 366 -19.89 -29.82 8.64
CA TRP A 366 -20.15 -30.39 7.31
C TRP A 366 -21.19 -29.57 6.52
N THR A 367 -21.89 -28.67 7.20
CA THR A 367 -22.84 -27.74 6.57
C THR A 367 -22.13 -26.47 6.11
N SER A 368 -22.33 -26.11 4.84
CA SER A 368 -21.79 -24.88 4.25
C SER A 368 -22.14 -23.67 5.11
N LEU A 369 -21.15 -22.81 5.36
CA LEU A 369 -21.33 -21.57 6.13
C LEU A 369 -22.46 -20.71 5.52
N LEU A 370 -22.55 -20.65 4.19
CA LEU A 370 -23.58 -19.88 3.49
C LEU A 370 -24.99 -20.38 3.81
N VAL A 371 -25.20 -21.70 3.75
CA VAL A 371 -26.52 -22.30 4.05
C VAL A 371 -26.93 -21.99 5.48
N ARG A 372 -25.99 -22.10 6.43
CA ARG A 372 -26.24 -21.73 7.84
C ARG A 372 -26.62 -20.25 7.98
N ILE A 373 -25.87 -19.34 7.36
CA ILE A 373 -26.15 -17.90 7.41
C ILE A 373 -27.53 -17.59 6.82
N VAL A 374 -27.87 -18.16 5.67
CA VAL A 374 -29.18 -17.94 5.01
C VAL A 374 -30.32 -18.53 5.82
N ALA A 375 -30.15 -19.72 6.41
CA ALA A 375 -31.16 -20.31 7.29
C ALA A 375 -31.46 -19.42 8.50
N TRP A 376 -30.42 -18.91 9.16
CA TRP A 376 -30.58 -17.95 10.27
C TRP A 376 -31.20 -16.64 9.80
N MET A 377 -30.83 -16.13 8.62
CA MET A 377 -31.40 -14.93 8.03
C MET A 377 -32.91 -15.06 7.81
N ILE A 378 -33.36 -16.18 7.22
CA ILE A 378 -34.78 -16.47 6.98
C ILE A 378 -35.53 -16.67 8.30
N MET A 379 -34.91 -17.28 9.31
CA MET A 379 -35.53 -17.47 10.62
C MET A 379 -35.69 -16.16 11.40
N LEU A 380 -34.71 -15.25 11.32
CA LEU A 380 -34.62 -14.01 12.10
C LEU A 380 -35.16 -12.78 11.35
N GLN A 381 -35.59 -12.91 10.10
CA GLN A 381 -36.25 -11.83 9.37
C GLN A 381 -37.55 -11.40 10.09
N GLN A 382 -38.07 -10.21 9.76
CA GLN A 382 -39.29 -9.69 10.39
C GLN A 382 -40.51 -10.62 10.23
N GLN A 383 -40.62 -11.30 9.09
CA GLN A 383 -41.63 -12.34 8.81
C GLN A 383 -41.03 -13.76 8.91
N GLY A 384 -40.09 -13.94 9.84
CA GLY A 384 -39.43 -15.22 10.08
C GLY A 384 -40.18 -16.06 11.10
N VAL A 385 -39.88 -17.36 11.08
CA VAL A 385 -40.46 -18.36 11.98
C VAL A 385 -40.33 -17.96 13.46
N VAL A 386 -39.24 -17.30 13.84
CA VAL A 386 -39.01 -16.85 15.23
C VAL A 386 -39.98 -15.74 15.63
N ASN A 387 -40.24 -14.77 14.76
CA ASN A 387 -41.22 -13.72 15.04
C ASN A 387 -42.65 -14.26 15.05
N ASP A 388 -42.99 -15.17 14.14
CA ASP A 388 -44.35 -15.75 14.10
C ASP A 388 -44.65 -16.57 15.36
N THR A 389 -43.65 -17.30 15.89
CA THR A 389 -43.78 -18.00 17.18
C THR A 389 -43.89 -17.05 18.39
N LEU A 390 -43.21 -15.90 18.36
CA LEU A 390 -43.32 -14.86 19.39
C LEU A 390 -44.70 -14.19 19.39
N VAL A 391 -45.28 -13.92 18.22
CA VAL A 391 -46.65 -13.41 18.08
C VAL A 391 -47.65 -14.44 18.61
N MET A 392 -47.44 -15.73 18.32
CA MET A 392 -48.26 -16.82 18.88
C MET A 392 -48.19 -16.91 20.41
N LEU A 393 -47.06 -16.52 21.01
CA LEU A 393 -46.85 -16.48 22.46
C LEU A 393 -47.39 -15.19 23.12
N GLY A 394 -48.02 -14.28 22.36
CA GLY A 394 -48.74 -13.12 22.89
C GLY A 394 -48.12 -11.75 22.63
N LEU A 395 -47.10 -11.65 21.76
CA LEU A 395 -46.60 -10.35 21.29
C LEU A 395 -47.54 -9.75 20.21
N PRO A 396 -47.89 -8.45 20.29
CA PRO A 396 -48.72 -7.81 19.28
C PRO A 396 -48.05 -7.82 17.90
N ASP A 397 -48.82 -8.15 16.85
CA ASP A 397 -48.32 -8.29 15.47
C ASP A 397 -47.76 -6.95 14.90
N GLU A 398 -48.20 -5.82 15.45
CA GLU A 398 -47.70 -4.47 15.09
C GLU A 398 -46.27 -4.20 15.60
N HIS A 399 -45.77 -5.00 16.55
CA HIS A 399 -44.46 -4.82 17.19
C HIS A 399 -43.50 -5.97 16.87
N ARG A 400 -43.51 -6.46 15.62
CA ARG A 400 -42.53 -7.44 15.15
C ARG A 400 -41.12 -6.88 15.28
N LEU A 401 -40.32 -7.50 16.15
CA LEU A 401 -38.97 -7.03 16.45
C LEU A 401 -38.07 -7.16 15.21
N PRO A 402 -37.38 -6.09 14.78
CA PRO A 402 -36.36 -6.17 13.74
C PRO A 402 -35.11 -6.84 14.30
N MET A 403 -35.04 -8.18 14.26
CA MET A 403 -33.93 -8.95 14.83
C MET A 403 -32.69 -9.03 13.94
N MET A 404 -32.83 -8.70 12.67
CA MET A 404 -31.75 -8.77 11.69
C MET A 404 -30.99 -7.44 11.62
N TYR A 405 -29.66 -7.51 11.51
CA TYR A 405 -28.74 -6.35 11.43
C TYR A 405 -28.74 -5.42 12.66
N ASN A 406 -29.06 -5.93 13.84
CA ASN A 406 -29.03 -5.18 15.09
C ASN A 406 -27.93 -5.71 16.04
N PHE A 407 -27.55 -4.90 17.02
CA PHE A 407 -26.67 -5.33 18.12
C PHE A 407 -27.43 -5.40 19.45
N THR A 408 -28.44 -4.55 19.66
CA THR A 408 -29.21 -4.41 20.91
C THR A 408 -30.73 -4.44 20.73
N GLY A 409 -31.25 -4.68 19.52
CA GLY A 409 -32.70 -4.79 19.30
C GLY A 409 -33.51 -3.50 19.43
N THR A 410 -33.08 -2.41 18.78
CA THR A 410 -33.90 -1.21 18.52
C THR A 410 -33.65 -0.69 17.13
#